data_AF-A0A212QR01-F1
#
_entry.id   AF-A0A212QR01-F1
#
_cell.length_a   1.000
_cell.length_b   1.000
_cell.length_c   1.000
_cell.angle_alpha   90.00
_cell.angle_beta   90.00
_cell.angle_gamma   90.00
#
_symmetry.space_group_name_H-M   'P 1'
#
loop_
_entity.id
_entity.type
_entity.pdbx_description
1 polymer ?
#
loop_
_entity_poly.entity_id
_entity_poly.type
_entity_poly.pdbx_seq_one_letter_code
_entity_poly.pdbx_strand_id
1 'polypeptide(L)' 'MFSDTHPKIRVLQIEWIRRMPPWKKFAIVDSLNETVRTLAIRGIRQRHPQATPEEVRRMLAEMILGAELAEKVYGRAW' A
#
# COMPACT_ATOMS: atom_id res chain seq x y z
N MET A 1 0.21 -23.63 10.05
CA MET A 1 1.02 -22.53 9.49
C MET A 1 1.65 -21.78 10.65
N PHE A 2 2.98 -21.72 10.75
CA PHE A 2 3.66 -20.94 11.78
C PHE A 2 3.66 -19.46 11.38
N SER A 3 3.42 -18.55 12.35
CA SER A 3 3.59 -17.12 12.12
C SER A 3 5.06 -16.81 11.88
N ASP A 4 5.38 -16.08 10.79
CA ASP A 4 6.73 -15.60 10.49
C ASP A 4 7.37 -14.87 11.68
N THR A 5 6.56 -14.13 12.44
CA THR A 5 6.97 -13.50 13.69
C THR A 5 6.61 -14.37 14.91
N HIS A 6 7.61 -14.72 15.72
CA HIS A 6 7.40 -15.44 16.98
C HIS A 6 6.50 -14.65 17.96
N PRO A 7 5.57 -15.29 18.70
CA PRO A 7 4.61 -14.59 19.58
C PRO A 7 5.25 -13.62 20.58
N LYS A 8 6.35 -14.00 21.22
CA LYS A 8 7.11 -13.12 22.14
C LYS A 8 7.60 -11.83 21.46
N ILE A 9 8.05 -11.92 20.20
CA ILE A 9 8.53 -10.76 19.43
C ILE A 9 7.35 -9.87 19.03
N ARG A 10 6.21 -10.44 18.66
CA ARG A 10 4.98 -9.68 18.37
C ARG A 10 4.53 -8.82 19.56
N VAL A 11 4.60 -9.36 20.78
CA VAL A 11 4.27 -8.60 22.00
C VAL A 11 5.20 -7.39 22.17
N LEU A 12 6.51 -7.59 22.07
CA LEU A 12 7.50 -6.51 22.18
C LEU A 12 7.32 -5.45 21.08
N GLN A 13 7.06 -5.88 19.84
CA GLN A 13 6.79 -4.98 18.72
C GLN A 13 5.60 -4.05 19.01
N ILE A 14 4.49 -4.60 19.52
CA ILE A 14 3.29 -3.81 19.88
C ILE A 14 3.61 -2.81 20.99
N GLU A 15 4.32 -3.24 22.04
CA GLU A 15 4.71 -2.35 23.14
C GLU A 15 5.59 -1.20 22.67
N TRP A 16 6.59 -1.49 21.82
CA TRP A 16 7.45 -0.45 21.26
C TRP A 16 6.66 0.52 20.40
N ILE A 17 5.79 0.02 19.51
CA ILE A 17 4.93 0.89 18.70
C ILE A 17 4.09 1.76 19.62
N ARG A 18 3.44 1.23 20.66
CA ARG A 18 2.62 2.03 21.59
C ARG A 18 3.41 3.19 22.20
N ARG A 19 4.64 2.94 22.64
CA ARG A 19 5.54 3.93 23.26
C ARG A 19 6.17 4.92 22.28
N MET A 20 6.15 4.66 20.97
CA MET A 20 6.74 5.57 19.99
C MET A 20 6.03 6.94 19.97
N PRO A 21 6.78 8.05 19.84
CA PRO A 21 6.21 9.35 19.54
C PRO A 21 5.35 9.31 18.26
N PRO A 22 4.24 10.07 18.19
CA PRO A 22 3.34 10.06 17.04
C PRO A 22 4.04 10.31 15.70
N TRP A 23 4.95 11.29 15.63
CA TRP A 23 5.69 11.62 14.39
C TRP A 23 6.49 10.43 13.85
N LYS A 24 7.06 9.60 14.73
CA LYS A 24 7.84 8.42 14.32
C LYS A 24 6.93 7.31 13.79
N LYS A 25 5.74 7.15 14.38
CA LYS A 25 4.71 6.23 13.86
C LYS A 25 4.30 6.63 12.46
N PHE A 26 4.03 7.92 12.23
CA PHE A 26 3.67 8.44 10.92
C PHE A 26 4.79 8.23 9.89
N ALA A 27 6.06 8.48 10.23
CA ALA A 27 7.18 8.21 9.33
C ALA A 27 7.27 6.73 8.91
N ILE A 28 7.01 5.80 9.83
CA ILE A 28 6.96 4.36 9.51
C ILE A 28 5.79 4.05 8.59
N VAL A 29 4.59 4.57 8.90
CA VAL A 29 3.38 4.35 8.08
C VAL A 29 3.56 4.93 6.67
N ASP A 30 4.17 6.10 6.54
CA ASP A 30 4.46 6.74 5.25
C ASP A 30 5.40 5.88 4.39
N SER A 31 6.51 5.41 4.99
CA SER A 31 7.43 4.49 4.30
C SER A 31 6.77 3.17 3.89
N LEU A 32 5.86 2.64 4.71
CA LEU A 32 5.08 1.44 4.36
C LEU A 32 4.11 1.71 3.20
N ASN A 33 3.47 2.88 3.16
CA ASN A 33 2.59 3.26 2.04
C ASN A 33 3.36 3.32 0.72
N GLU A 34 4.52 3.95 0.70
CA GLU A 34 5.37 4.00 -0.50
C GLU A 34 5.82 2.60 -0.96
N THR A 35 6.14 1.73 0.00
CA THR A 35 6.53 0.33 -0.28
C THR A 35 5.37 -0.44 -0.91
N VAL A 36 4.18 -0.39 -0.29
CA VAL A 36 2.98 -1.08 -0.81
C VAL A 36 2.60 -0.54 -2.18
N ARG A 37 2.68 0.78 -2.40
CA ARG A 37 2.40 1.40 -3.70
C ARG A 37 3.37 0.91 -4.78
N THR A 38 4.65 0.82 -4.45
CA THR A 38 5.69 0.29 -5.35
C THR A 38 5.42 -1.17 -5.73
N LEU A 39 5.08 -2.00 -4.74
CA LEU A 39 4.74 -3.41 -4.96
C LEU A 39 3.48 -3.55 -5.82
N ALA A 40 2.45 -2.76 -5.56
CA ALA A 40 1.22 -2.75 -6.33
C ALA A 40 1.46 -2.39 -7.80
N ILE A 41 2.24 -1.33 -8.07
CA ILE A 41 2.62 -0.93 -9.43
C ILE A 41 3.37 -2.06 -10.16
N ARG A 42 4.32 -2.72 -9.49
CA ARG A 42 5.05 -3.86 -10.06
C ARG A 42 4.10 -5.02 -10.38
N GLY A 43 3.20 -5.36 -9.45
CA GLY A 43 2.19 -6.40 -9.65
C GLY A 43 1.18 -6.09 -10.75
N ILE A 44 0.83 -4.82 -10.96
CA ILE A 44 0.00 -4.37 -12.10
C ILE A 44 0.75 -4.58 -13.41
N ARG A 45 1.99 -4.08 -13.52
CA ARG A 45 2.82 -4.22 -14.73
C ARG A 45 3.10 -5.68 -15.09
N GLN A 46 3.27 -6.55 -14.08
CA GLN A 46 3.45 -7.98 -14.31
C GLN A 46 2.21 -8.62 -14.96
N ARG A 47 1.00 -8.20 -14.57
CA ARG A 47 -0.27 -8.72 -15.12
C ARG A 47 -0.69 -8.05 -16.42
N HIS A 48 -0.27 -6.79 -16.63
CA HIS A 48 -0.57 -5.99 -17.82
C HIS A 48 0.73 -5.42 -18.42
N PRO A 49 1.56 -6.25 -19.09
CA PRO A 49 2.87 -5.83 -19.57
C PRO A 49 2.84 -4.69 -20.61
N GLN A 50 1.72 -4.54 -21.32
CA GLN A 50 1.52 -3.52 -22.35
C GLN A 50 0.83 -2.25 -21.83
N ALA A 51 0.48 -2.20 -20.54
CA ALA A 51 -0.21 -1.04 -19.98
C ALA A 51 0.70 0.19 -20.00
N THR A 52 0.14 1.29 -20.49
CA THR A 52 0.72 2.63 -20.42
C THR A 52 0.86 3.09 -18.96
N PRO A 53 1.76 4.06 -18.67
CA PRO A 53 1.88 4.63 -17.33
C PRO A 53 0.55 5.15 -16.76
N GLU A 54 -0.30 5.72 -17.61
CA GLU A 54 -1.62 6.27 -17.27
C GLU A 54 -2.59 5.16 -16.85
N GLU A 55 -2.66 4.07 -17.62
CA GLU A 55 -3.48 2.88 -17.30
C GLU A 55 -3.01 2.23 -15.99
N VAL A 56 -1.69 2.13 -15.76
CA VAL A 56 -1.13 1.65 -14.49
C VAL A 56 -1.55 2.54 -13.32
N ARG A 57 -1.53 3.85 -13.50
CA ARG A 57 -1.95 4.82 -12.47
C ARG A 57 -3.45 4.71 -12.18
N ARG A 58 -4.27 4.47 -13.20
CA ARG A 58 -5.72 4.25 -13.08
C ARG A 58 -6.04 2.96 -12.33
N MET A 59 -5.44 1.84 -12.72
CA MET A 59 -5.61 0.55 -12.04
C MET A 59 -5.17 0.62 -10.57
N LEU A 60 -4.08 1.34 -10.29
CA LEU A 60 -3.64 1.60 -8.93
C LEU A 60 -4.68 2.43 -8.14
N ALA A 61 -5.24 3.47 -8.76
CA ALA A 61 -6.28 4.30 -8.14
C ALA A 61 -7.54 3.48 -7.83
N GLU A 62 -8.00 2.64 -8.75
CA GLU A 62 -9.13 1.74 -8.53
C GLU A 62 -8.87 0.74 -7.40
N MET A 63 -7.64 0.22 -7.30
CA MET A 63 -7.24 -0.71 -6.24
C MET A 63 -7.22 -0.04 -4.85
N ILE A 64 -6.74 1.20 -4.75
CA ILE A 64 -6.57 1.90 -3.47
C ILE A 64 -7.86 2.59 -3.01
N LEU A 65 -8.56 3.23 -3.93
CA LEU A 65 -9.73 4.07 -3.63
C LEU A 65 -11.06 3.33 -3.83
N GLY A 66 -11.06 2.25 -4.59
CA GLY A 66 -12.27 1.66 -5.16
C GLY A 66 -12.74 2.41 -6.41
N ALA A 67 -13.60 1.76 -7.19
CA ALA A 67 -14.04 2.26 -8.50
C ALA A 67 -14.70 3.65 -8.43
N GLU A 68 -15.60 3.86 -7.46
CA GLU A 68 -16.36 5.11 -7.32
C GLU A 68 -15.45 6.32 -7.05
N LEU A 69 -14.55 6.20 -6.06
CA LEU A 69 -13.63 7.29 -5.71
C LEU A 69 -12.55 7.48 -6.77
N ALA A 70 -12.08 6.39 -7.40
CA ALA A 70 -11.15 6.51 -8.51
C ALA A 70 -11.78 7.29 -9.67
N GLU A 71 -13.02 7.01 -10.05
CA GLU A 71 -13.75 7.74 -11.10
C GLU A 71 -13.90 9.23 -10.74
N LYS A 72 -14.25 9.57 -9.50
CA LYS A 72 -14.37 10.97 -9.07
C LYS A 72 -13.04 11.74 -9.16
N VAL A 73 -11.92 11.09 -8.86
CA VAL A 73 -10.59 11.75 -8.80
C VAL A 73 -9.91 11.80 -10.17
N TYR A 74 -10.04 10.74 -10.97
CA TYR A 74 -9.32 10.58 -12.24
C TYR A 74 -10.22 10.65 -13.48
N GLY A 75 -11.53 10.83 -13.30
CA GLY A 75 -12.52 10.78 -14.36
C GLY A 75 -12.85 9.37 -14.83
N ARG A 76 -13.82 9.29 -15.73
CA ARG A 76 -14.18 8.06 -16.46
C ARG A 76 -13.27 7.97 -17.70
N ALA A 77 -12.15 7.27 -17.57
CA ALA A 77 -11.27 6.95 -18.70
C ALA A 77 -11.73 5.60 -19.30
N TRP A 78 -11.95 5.59 -20.62
CA TRP A 78 -12.43 4.46 -21.42
C TRP A 78 -11.26 3.63 -21.93
#